data_AF-A0A815Y726-F1
#
_entry.id   AF-A0A815Y726-F1
#
_cell.length_a   1.000
_cell.length_b   1.000
_cell.length_c   1.000
_cell.angle_alpha   90.00
_cell.angle_beta   90.00
_cell.angle_gamma   90.00
#
_symmetry.space_group_name_H-M   'P 1'
#
loop_
_entity.id
_entity.type
_entity.pdbx_description
1 polymer ?
#
loop_
_entity_poly.entity_id
_entity_poly.type
_entity_poly.pdbx_seq_one_letter_code
_entity_poly.pdbx_strand_id
1 'polypeptide(L)'
;MFSYFPNAKRSPNAGTRKRWEKKIMEDLEKFGIKNWRRDTLNRDLWRDPINAQVQSKPVHPQLKQLVKNYKDKADERRAIQTQISQGNPPKKVTEVLVKNMNGLYTCPNCNRVFKPQGITGHARTCAKKWCKKNNIIGCK
;
A
#
# COMPACT_ATOMS: atom_id res chain seq x y z
N MET A 1 -2.62 -5.85 20.70
CA MET A 1 -2.10 -7.21 20.97
C MET A 1 -2.14 -7.97 19.66
N PHE A 2 -1.03 -8.59 19.24
CA PHE A 2 -1.05 -9.49 18.09
C PHE A 2 -1.10 -10.92 18.61
N SER A 3 -2.23 -11.58 18.41
CA SER A 3 -2.40 -13.00 18.74
C SER A 3 -1.79 -13.83 17.60
N TYR A 4 -0.94 -14.80 17.94
CA TYR A 4 -0.37 -15.73 16.97
C TYR A 4 -0.27 -17.14 17.57
N PHE A 5 -0.33 -18.15 16.71
CA PHE A 5 -0.18 -19.56 17.09
C PHE A 5 1.25 -20.02 16.73
N PRO A 6 2.12 -20.34 17.70
CA PRO A 6 3.54 -20.62 17.45
C PRO A 6 3.79 -21.85 16.58
N ASN A 7 2.88 -22.83 16.60
CA ASN A 7 3.07 -24.13 15.93
C ASN A 7 2.32 -24.26 14.59
N ALA A 8 1.60 -23.22 14.15
CA ALA A 8 0.85 -23.27 12.89
C ALA A 8 1.71 -22.76 11.73
N LYS A 9 2.03 -23.64 10.77
CA LYS A 9 2.68 -23.22 9.51
C LYS A 9 1.78 -22.22 8.79
N ARG A 10 2.35 -21.10 8.35
CA ARG A 10 1.63 -20.06 7.59
C ARG A 10 1.23 -20.63 6.23
N SER A 11 -0.07 -20.67 5.93
CA SER A 11 -0.54 -20.96 4.56
C SER A 11 -0.06 -19.84 3.61
N PRO A 12 0.44 -20.17 2.40
CA PRO A 12 1.12 -19.21 1.54
C PRO A 12 0.26 -18.02 1.10
N ASN A 13 -1.08 -18.16 1.04
CA ASN A 13 -1.94 -17.22 0.30
C ASN A 13 -3.30 -16.88 0.94
N ALA A 14 -3.53 -17.24 2.21
CA ALA A 14 -4.79 -16.88 2.87
C ALA A 14 -4.71 -15.48 3.48
N GLY A 15 -5.59 -14.56 3.04
CA GLY A 15 -5.79 -13.26 3.68
C GLY A 15 -6.12 -13.40 5.17
N THR A 16 -5.77 -12.39 5.98
CA THR A 16 -5.82 -12.46 7.46
C THR A 16 -7.14 -12.95 8.04
N ARG A 17 -8.27 -12.55 7.45
CA ARG A 17 -9.61 -12.97 7.86
C ARG A 17 -9.89 -14.46 7.63
N LYS A 18 -9.54 -14.97 6.44
CA LYS A 18 -9.70 -16.39 6.08
C LYS A 18 -8.87 -17.32 6.96
N ARG A 19 -7.74 -16.83 7.49
CA ARG A 19 -6.88 -17.58 8.43
C ARG A 19 -7.58 -17.83 9.77
N TRP A 20 -8.19 -16.79 10.33
CA TRP A 20 -8.93 -16.89 11.59
C TRP A 20 -10.18 -17.75 11.43
N GLU A 21 -10.92 -17.55 10.35
CA GLU A 21 -12.12 -18.35 10.05
C GLU A 21 -11.79 -19.84 9.93
N LYS A 22 -10.75 -20.23 9.19
CA LYS A 22 -10.34 -21.64 9.07
C LYS A 22 -9.97 -22.26 10.42
N LYS A 23 -9.17 -21.57 11.22
CA LYS A 23 -8.73 -22.08 12.52
C LYS A 23 -9.90 -22.21 13.50
N ILE A 24 -10.80 -21.23 13.52
CA ILE A 24 -12.03 -21.29 14.32
C ILE A 24 -12.85 -22.52 13.92
N MET A 25 -13.01 -22.78 12.61
CA MET A 25 -13.76 -23.96 12.15
C MET A 25 -13.10 -25.29 12.55
N GLU A 26 -11.77 -25.39 12.45
CA GLU A 26 -11.02 -26.57 12.94
C GLU A 26 -11.19 -26.79 14.45
N ASP A 27 -11.17 -25.71 15.23
CA ASP A 27 -11.36 -25.80 16.68
C ASP A 27 -12.82 -26.16 17.02
N LEU A 28 -13.81 -25.59 16.32
CA LEU A 28 -15.22 -25.95 16.46
C LEU A 28 -15.46 -27.43 16.17
N GLU A 29 -14.86 -27.96 15.11
CA GLU A 29 -14.93 -29.38 14.76
C GLU A 29 -14.26 -30.25 15.84
N LYS A 30 -13.07 -29.86 16.30
CA LYS A 30 -12.34 -30.55 17.38
C LYS A 30 -13.13 -30.60 18.69
N PHE A 31 -13.85 -29.54 19.03
CA PHE A 31 -14.67 -29.47 20.24
C PHE A 31 -16.10 -30.00 20.05
N GLY A 32 -16.45 -30.50 18.86
CA GLY A 32 -17.78 -31.04 18.58
C GLY A 32 -18.90 -29.97 18.56
N ILE A 33 -18.55 -28.70 18.40
CA ILE A 33 -19.49 -27.57 18.43
C ILE A 33 -20.16 -27.45 17.06
N LYS A 34 -21.31 -28.10 16.90
CA LYS A 34 -22.05 -28.14 15.63
C LYS A 34 -22.77 -26.83 15.31
N ASN A 35 -23.11 -26.01 16.31
CA ASN A 35 -23.90 -24.80 16.10
C ASN A 35 -23.38 -23.59 16.88
N TRP A 36 -22.20 -23.09 16.50
CA TRP A 36 -21.51 -21.98 17.17
C TRP A 36 -22.32 -20.67 17.29
N ARG A 37 -23.44 -20.50 16.56
CA ARG A 37 -24.35 -19.36 16.73
C ARG A 37 -25.48 -19.64 17.74
N ARG A 38 -25.96 -20.89 17.87
CA ARG A 38 -27.06 -21.27 18.79
C ARG A 38 -26.58 -21.76 20.16
N ASP A 39 -25.40 -22.36 20.25
CA ASP A 39 -24.79 -22.82 21.51
C ASP A 39 -24.17 -21.67 22.32
N THR A 40 -24.51 -20.41 21.99
CA THR A 40 -23.86 -19.18 22.50
C THR A 40 -24.42 -18.65 23.81
N LEU A 41 -25.36 -19.36 24.45
CA LEU A 41 -25.89 -18.94 25.76
C LEU A 41 -24.78 -18.83 26.81
N ASN A 42 -23.68 -19.57 26.67
CA ASN A 42 -22.45 -19.37 27.45
C ASN A 42 -21.24 -19.18 26.53
N ARG A 43 -20.96 -17.93 26.15
CA ARG A 43 -19.77 -17.56 25.35
C ARG A 43 -18.45 -17.90 26.05
N ASP A 44 -18.46 -17.94 27.37
CA ASP A 44 -17.24 -18.09 28.17
C ASP A 44 -16.70 -19.53 28.13
N LEU A 45 -17.57 -20.54 28.05
CA LEU A 45 -17.20 -21.96 28.01
C LEU A 45 -16.27 -22.35 26.86
N TRP A 46 -16.36 -21.67 25.71
CA TRP A 46 -15.49 -21.91 24.56
C TRP A 46 -14.46 -20.80 24.35
N ARG A 47 -14.68 -19.60 24.89
CA ARG A 47 -13.66 -18.54 24.88
C ARG A 47 -12.45 -18.90 25.73
N ASP A 48 -12.66 -19.45 26.92
CA ASP A 48 -11.56 -19.74 27.84
C ASP A 48 -10.60 -20.80 27.28
N PRO A 49 -11.06 -21.94 26.71
CA PRO A 49 -10.18 -22.92 26.08
C PRO A 49 -9.43 -22.37 24.86
N ILE A 50 -10.09 -21.56 24.03
CA ILE A 50 -9.46 -20.96 22.85
C ILE A 50 -8.41 -19.93 23.27
N ASN A 51 -8.74 -19.06 24.22
CA ASN A 51 -7.85 -18.02 24.71
C ASN A 51 -6.70 -18.58 25.57
N ALA A 52 -6.89 -19.72 26.24
CA ALA A 52 -5.84 -20.40 27.01
C ALA A 52 -4.62 -20.76 26.16
N GLN A 53 -4.80 -21.00 24.85
CA GLN A 53 -3.72 -21.30 23.92
C GLN A 53 -3.17 -20.06 23.20
N VAL A 54 -3.78 -18.89 23.37
CA VAL A 54 -3.34 -17.66 22.73
C VAL A 54 -2.23 -17.03 23.56
N GLN A 55 -1.00 -17.11 23.04
CA GLN A 55 0.10 -16.33 23.59
C GLN A 55 0.00 -14.88 23.12
N SER A 56 -0.15 -13.96 24.07
CA SER A 56 -0.01 -12.54 23.80
C SER A 56 1.44 -12.10 24.00
N LYS A 57 2.09 -11.62 22.95
CA LYS A 57 3.34 -10.87 23.13
C LYS A 57 3.01 -9.42 23.55
N PRO A 58 3.70 -8.87 24.56
CA PRO A 58 3.55 -7.47 24.91
C PRO A 58 3.87 -6.64 23.67
N VAL A 59 2.96 -5.72 23.36
CA VAL A 59 3.19 -4.76 22.29
C VAL A 59 4.34 -3.85 22.73
N HIS A 60 5.23 -3.50 21.80
CA HIS A 60 6.36 -2.62 22.07
C HIS A 60 5.92 -1.42 22.93
N PRO A 61 6.58 -1.14 24.08
CA PRO A 61 6.10 -0.14 25.05
C PRO A 61 5.91 1.24 24.41
N GLN A 62 6.73 1.54 23.40
CA GLN A 62 6.69 2.80 22.67
C GLN A 62 5.81 2.77 21.40
N LEU A 63 4.96 1.76 21.17
CA LEU A 63 4.16 1.67 19.93
C LEU A 63 3.31 2.93 19.71
N LYS A 64 2.75 3.50 20.78
CA LYS A 64 1.99 4.76 20.69
C LYS A 64 2.83 5.90 20.13
N GLN A 65 4.07 6.04 20.62
CA GLN A 65 5.01 7.06 20.15
C GLN A 65 5.41 6.80 18.69
N LEU A 66 5.70 5.54 18.34
CA LEU A 66 6.06 5.15 16.98
C LEU A 66 4.92 5.46 15.99
N VAL A 67 3.68 5.09 16.32
CA VAL A 67 2.49 5.40 15.49
C VAL A 67 2.30 6.92 15.36
N LYS A 68 2.50 7.68 16.43
CA LYS A 68 2.44 9.15 16.38
C LYS A 68 3.49 9.72 15.42
N ASN A 69 4.75 9.32 15.57
CA ASN A 69 5.84 9.76 14.72
C ASN A 69 5.59 9.47 13.23
N TYR A 70 4.99 8.32 12.90
CA TYR A 70 4.65 8.00 11.51
C TYR A 70 3.48 8.84 10.97
N LYS A 71 2.51 9.21 11.81
CA LYS A 71 1.42 10.12 11.43
C LYS A 71 1.97 11.52 11.18
N ASP A 72 2.78 12.04 12.10
CA ASP A 72 3.37 13.36 11.99
C ASP A 72 4.20 13.47 10.70
N LYS A 73 5.05 12.49 10.40
CA LYS A 73 5.79 12.39 9.13
C LYS A 73 4.91 12.27 7.88
N ALA A 74 3.73 11.67 7.99
CA ALA A 74 2.79 11.59 6.87
C ALA A 74 2.11 12.94 6.62
N ASP A 75 1.83 13.68 7.69
CA ASP A 75 1.19 15.00 7.64
C ASP A 75 2.18 16.07 7.16
N GLU A 76 3.45 16.02 7.58
CA GLU A 76 4.55 16.82 7.02
C GLU A 76 4.67 16.65 5.50
N ARG A 77 4.67 15.41 5.00
CA ARG A 77 4.71 15.14 3.56
C ARG A 77 3.51 15.71 2.81
N ARG A 78 2.33 15.66 3.42
CA ARG A 78 1.12 16.27 2.84
C ARG A 78 1.21 17.79 2.81
N ALA A 79 1.66 18.42 3.89
CA ALA A 79 1.84 19.86 3.96
C ALA A 79 2.83 20.37 2.90
N ILE A 80 3.98 19.71 2.74
CA ILE A 80 4.97 20.03 1.70
C ILE A 80 4.34 19.93 0.30
N GLN A 81 3.60 18.85 0.03
CA GLN A 81 2.94 18.67 -1.25
C GLN A 81 1.87 19.75 -1.52
N THR A 82 1.12 20.16 -0.49
CA THR A 82 0.16 21.26 -0.58
C THR A 82 0.86 22.59 -0.87
N GLN A 83 1.97 22.90 -0.20
CA GLN A 83 2.73 24.13 -0.46
C GLN A 83 3.28 24.17 -1.90
N ILE A 84 3.81 23.05 -2.41
CA ILE A 84 4.26 22.94 -3.81
C ILE A 84 3.11 23.23 -4.78
N SER A 85 1.90 22.76 -4.48
CA SER A 85 0.72 22.99 -5.33
C SER A 85 0.18 24.42 -5.28
N GLN A 86 0.41 25.15 -4.18
CA GLN A 86 -0.09 26.53 -4.01
C GLN A 86 0.79 27.57 -4.73
N GLY A 87 2.06 27.26 -5.00
CA GLY A 87 2.98 28.16 -5.71
C GLY A 87 3.02 28.00 -7.23
N ASN A 88 2.55 26.87 -7.77
CA ASN A 88 2.44 26.65 -9.21
C ASN A 88 1.30 25.66 -9.48
N PRO A 89 0.22 26.05 -10.19
CA PRO A 89 -0.76 25.07 -10.65
C PRO A 89 -0.02 24.01 -11.49
N PRO A 90 -0.41 22.73 -11.42
CA PRO A 90 0.20 21.69 -12.23
C PRO A 90 -0.02 22.02 -13.71
N LYS A 91 0.98 22.67 -14.33
CA LYS A 91 0.96 22.98 -15.75
C LYS A 91 0.91 21.67 -16.51
N LYS A 92 0.01 21.57 -17.49
CA LYS A 92 -0.02 20.37 -18.33
C LYS A 92 1.33 20.27 -19.03
N VAL A 93 1.83 19.05 -19.22
CA VAL A 93 3.10 18.81 -19.94
C VAL A 93 3.10 19.52 -21.32
N THR A 94 1.93 19.67 -21.94
CA THR A 94 1.73 20.42 -23.18
C THR A 94 1.93 21.94 -23.06
N GLU A 95 1.80 22.53 -21.87
CA GLU A 95 2.03 23.96 -21.64
C GLU A 95 3.51 24.29 -21.43
N VAL A 96 4.30 23.31 -20.96
CA VAL A 96 5.75 23.46 -20.75
C VAL A 96 6.53 23.18 -22.03
N LEU A 97 5.97 22.37 -22.95
CA LEU A 97 6.62 22.03 -24.20
C LEU A 97 6.40 23.12 -25.26
N VAL A 98 7.47 23.48 -25.96
CA VAL A 98 7.43 24.46 -27.05
C VAL A 98 6.49 23.97 -28.16
N LYS A 99 5.42 24.73 -28.42
CA LYS A 99 4.46 24.48 -29.49
C LYS A 99 4.99 25.08 -30.78
N ASN A 100 5.19 24.26 -31.81
CA ASN A 100 5.48 24.76 -33.15
C ASN A 100 4.23 25.40 -33.76
N MET A 101 4.40 26.31 -34.72
CA MET A 101 3.29 27.05 -35.37
C MET A 101 2.17 26.15 -35.90
N ASN A 102 2.49 24.91 -36.27
CA ASN A 102 1.54 23.92 -36.81
C ASN A 102 0.76 23.13 -35.74
N GLY A 103 0.86 23.50 -34.45
CA GLY A 103 0.19 22.81 -33.35
C GLY A 103 0.82 21.46 -32.95
N LEU A 104 2.07 21.24 -33.36
CA LEU A 104 2.86 20.06 -33.04
C LEU A 104 3.87 20.36 -31.92
N TYR A 105 4.21 19.35 -31.13
CA TYR A 105 5.17 19.47 -30.03
C TYR A 105 6.47 18.73 -30.36
N THR A 106 7.60 19.35 -30.08
CA THR A 106 8.93 18.74 -30.21
C THR A 106 9.39 18.17 -28.88
N CYS A 107 9.94 16.94 -28.90
CA CYS A 107 10.54 16.35 -27.71
C CYS A 107 11.96 16.90 -27.49
N PRO A 108 12.30 17.50 -26.32
CA PRO A 108 13.62 18.10 -26.09
C PRO A 108 14.76 17.06 -26.06
N ASN A 109 14.46 15.79 -25.79
CA ASN A 109 15.48 14.75 -25.67
C ASN A 109 15.83 14.08 -27.01
N CYS A 110 14.93 14.08 -27.98
CA CYS A 110 15.15 13.40 -29.26
C CYS A 110 14.71 14.19 -30.50
N ASN A 111 14.24 15.42 -30.32
CA ASN A 111 13.80 16.36 -31.36
C ASN A 111 12.72 15.84 -32.31
N ARG A 112 12.05 14.73 -31.97
CA ARG A 112 10.92 14.20 -32.75
C ARG A 112 9.66 15.02 -32.50
N VAL A 113 8.87 15.17 -33.55
CA VAL A 113 7.64 15.96 -33.59
C VAL A 113 6.43 15.05 -33.34
N PHE A 114 5.53 15.44 -32.44
CA PHE A 114 4.35 14.66 -32.09
C PHE A 114 3.09 15.51 -32.02
N LYS A 115 1.94 14.85 -32.23
CA LYS A 115 0.61 15.38 -31.90
C LYS A 115 0.45 15.55 -30.38
N PRO A 116 -0.44 16.45 -29.91
CA PRO A 116 -0.66 16.71 -28.48
C PRO A 116 -0.93 15.46 -27.63
N GLN A 117 -1.63 14.47 -28.16
CA GLN A 117 -1.93 13.22 -27.45
C GLN A 117 -0.73 12.27 -27.37
N GLY A 118 0.17 12.29 -28.36
CA GLY A 118 1.30 11.37 -28.46
C GLY A 118 2.54 11.82 -27.68
N ILE A 119 2.70 13.14 -27.49
CA ILE A 119 3.90 13.71 -26.85
C ILE A 119 4.03 13.29 -25.38
N THR A 120 2.92 13.12 -24.66
CA THR A 120 2.92 12.75 -23.23
C THR A 120 3.41 11.32 -22.99
N GLY A 121 2.92 10.36 -23.78
CA GLY A 121 3.37 8.97 -23.75
C GLY A 121 4.81 8.83 -24.25
N HIS A 122 5.17 9.57 -25.29
CA HIS A 122 6.53 9.62 -25.78
C HIS A 122 7.51 10.19 -24.75
N ALA A 123 7.20 11.33 -24.11
CA ALA A 123 8.10 11.97 -23.15
C ALA A 123 8.47 11.02 -22.00
N ARG A 124 7.51 10.25 -21.47
CA ARG A 124 7.77 9.26 -20.41
C ARG A 124 8.71 8.15 -20.87
N THR A 125 8.51 7.62 -22.07
CA THR A 125 9.33 6.51 -22.60
C THR A 125 10.69 7.00 -23.09
N CYS A 126 10.74 8.20 -23.68
CA CYS A 126 11.95 8.85 -24.15
C CYS A 126 12.87 9.23 -22.98
N ALA A 127 12.33 9.79 -21.89
CA ALA A 127 13.12 10.09 -20.69
C ALA A 127 13.84 8.84 -20.15
N LYS A 128 13.14 7.70 -20.06
CA LYS A 128 13.73 6.43 -19.64
C LYS A 128 14.83 5.94 -20.59
N LYS A 129 14.59 6.00 -21.91
CA LYS A 129 15.58 5.61 -22.92
C LYS A 129 16.80 6.53 -22.93
N TRP A 130 16.59 7.82 -22.76
CA TRP A 130 17.64 8.84 -22.71
C TRP A 130 18.52 8.67 -21.48
N CYS A 131 17.93 8.48 -20.29
CA CYS A 131 18.65 8.17 -19.05
C CYS A 131 19.53 6.92 -19.20
N LYS A 132 19.03 5.86 -19.87
CA LYS A 132 19.80 4.64 -20.16
C LYS A 132 20.96 4.88 -21.14
N LYS A 133 20.75 5.71 -22.17
CA LYS A 133 21.78 6.03 -23.18
C LYS A 133 22.92 6.88 -22.60
N ASN A 134 22.63 7.74 -21.64
CA ASN A 134 23.61 8.62 -20.99
C ASN A 134 24.12 8.11 -19.64
N ASN A 135 23.81 6.86 -19.27
CA ASN A 135 24.25 6.22 -18.04
C ASN A 135 23.94 7.00 -16.74
N ILE A 136 22.76 7.63 -16.67
CA ILE A 136 22.32 8.42 -15.50
C ILE A 136 21.59 7.50 -14.50
N ILE A 137 22.11 7.37 -13.29
CA ILE A 137 21.53 6.56 -12.20
C ILE A 137 20.45 7.39 -11.47
N GLY A 138 19.28 6.78 -11.18
CA GLY A 138 18.24 7.39 -10.33
C GLY A 138 16.96 7.87 -11.05
N CYS A 139 16.86 7.65 -12.35
CA CYS A 139 15.71 8.02 -13.18
C CYS A 139 14.58 6.95 -13.03
N LYS A 140 13.87 6.96 -11.90
CA LYS A 140 12.73 6.05 -11.60
C LYS A 140 11.38 6.71 -11.88
#